data_AF-X0I544-F1
#
_entry.id   AF-X0I544-F1
#
_cell.length_a   1.000
_cell.length_b   1.000
_cell.length_c   1.000
_cell.angle_alpha   90.00
_cell.angle_beta   90.00
_cell.angle_gamma   90.00
#
_symmetry.space_group_name_H-M   'P 1'
#
loop_
_entity.id
_entity.type
_entity.pdbx_description
1 polymer ?
#
loop_
_entity_poly.entity_id
_entity_poly.type
_entity_poly.pdbx_seq_one_letter_code
_entity_poly.pdbx_strand_id
1 'polypeptide(L)'
;MDLMRLALRIARAEYTRAVASYEAEDIQMEIAMAKGETFIRSFLSLSDEPKTAFFWCDGCRADITFASEIWTCLSESGSIQLDDKYYKKLKEGIQGPVCSKEHEHYWVPKRNMEEIDAVPVGSVELGEEVISFEAWKEKIREQYRVFKHSLVEE
;
A
#
# COMPACT_ATOMS: atom_id res chain seq x y z
N MET A 1 -2.77 -5.30 -12.70
CA MET A 1 -2.00 -6.08 -11.69
C MET A 1 -1.17 -5.15 -10.82
N ASP A 2 -1.61 -4.93 -9.58
CA ASP A 2 -0.86 -4.16 -8.58
C ASP A 2 0.30 -5.03 -8.04
N LEU A 3 1.50 -4.81 -8.55
CA LEU A 3 2.73 -5.55 -8.19
C LEU A 3 2.95 -5.60 -6.67
N MET A 4 2.47 -4.59 -5.94
CA MET A 4 2.68 -4.47 -4.50
C MET A 4 1.78 -5.43 -3.71
N ARG A 5 0.55 -5.66 -4.17
CA ARG A 5 -0.34 -6.68 -3.57
C ARG A 5 0.15 -8.10 -3.87
N LEU A 6 0.70 -8.32 -5.06
CA LEU A 6 1.32 -9.61 -5.39
C LEU A 6 2.52 -9.86 -4.47
N ALA A 7 3.38 -8.86 -4.26
CA ALA A 7 4.50 -8.93 -3.33
C ALA A 7 4.04 -9.24 -1.89
N LEU A 8 3.00 -8.57 -1.39
CA LEU A 8 2.48 -8.83 -0.05
C LEU A 8 1.88 -10.24 0.10
N ARG A 9 1.13 -10.72 -0.92
CA ARG A 9 0.58 -12.09 -0.93
C ARG A 9 1.69 -13.13 -0.93
N ILE A 10 2.73 -12.93 -1.74
CA ILE A 10 3.90 -13.81 -1.81
C ILE A 10 4.61 -13.81 -0.46
N ALA A 11 4.94 -12.64 0.09
CA ALA A 11 5.62 -12.51 1.37
C ALA A 11 4.83 -13.19 2.51
N ARG A 12 3.50 -13.05 2.52
CA ARG A 12 2.66 -13.71 3.52
C ARG A 12 2.61 -15.23 3.35
N ALA A 13 2.53 -15.72 2.10
CA ALA A 13 2.57 -17.15 1.82
C ALA A 13 3.93 -17.79 2.14
N GLU A 14 5.02 -17.04 1.96
CA GLU A 14 6.37 -17.46 2.37
C GLU A 14 6.50 -17.48 3.88
N TYR A 15 6.03 -16.44 4.58
CA TYR A 15 6.00 -16.38 6.03
C TYR A 15 5.24 -17.56 6.63
N THR A 16 4.01 -17.84 6.19
CA THR A 16 3.22 -18.98 6.69
C THR A 16 3.93 -20.32 6.48
N ARG A 17 4.61 -20.52 5.35
CA ARG A 17 5.42 -21.72 5.10
C ARG A 17 6.63 -21.79 6.04
N ALA A 18 7.29 -20.67 6.31
CA ALA A 18 8.40 -20.60 7.26
C ALA A 18 7.94 -20.93 8.68
N VAL A 19 6.80 -20.40 9.13
CA VAL A 19 6.22 -20.72 10.45
C VAL A 19 5.94 -22.21 10.57
N ALA A 20 5.23 -22.80 9.60
CA ALA A 20 4.92 -24.23 9.63
C ALA A 20 6.18 -25.11 9.64
N SER A 21 7.23 -24.70 8.93
CA SER A 21 8.51 -25.43 8.90
C SER A 21 9.24 -25.32 10.24
N TYR A 22 9.24 -24.13 10.85
CA TYR A 22 9.82 -23.89 12.17
C TYR A 22 9.13 -24.74 13.25
N GLU A 23 7.78 -24.75 13.29
CA GLU A 23 7.00 -25.55 14.24
C GLU A 23 7.23 -27.06 14.05
N ALA A 24 7.37 -27.53 12.80
CA ALA A 24 7.69 -28.91 12.52
C ALA A 24 9.09 -29.29 13.05
N GLU A 25 10.10 -28.41 12.90
CA GLU A 25 11.43 -28.64 13.46
C GLU A 25 11.45 -28.61 14.99
N ASP A 26 10.63 -27.78 15.64
CA ASP A 26 10.43 -27.81 17.10
C ASP A 26 10.00 -29.21 17.55
N ILE A 27 9.00 -29.79 16.87
CA ILE A 27 8.49 -31.13 17.19
C ILE A 27 9.56 -32.21 16.93
N GLN A 28 10.28 -32.14 15.81
CA GLN A 28 11.34 -33.10 15.51
C GLN A 28 12.50 -33.02 16.51
N MET A 29 12.86 -31.80 16.95
CA MET A 29 13.85 -31.60 17.98
C MET A 29 13.41 -32.24 19.30
N GLU A 30 12.18 -32.02 19.75
CA GLU A 30 11.66 -32.64 20.98
C GLU A 30 11.70 -34.17 20.92
N ILE A 31 11.32 -34.75 19.78
CA ILE A 31 11.37 -36.20 19.55
C ILE A 31 12.82 -36.72 19.60
N ALA A 32 13.76 -36.03 18.94
CA ALA A 32 15.16 -36.41 18.94
C ALA A 32 15.77 -36.34 20.35
N MET A 33 15.48 -35.26 21.09
CA MET A 33 15.92 -35.10 22.48
C MET A 33 15.37 -36.21 23.38
N ALA A 34 14.10 -36.58 23.22
CA ALA A 34 13.50 -37.70 23.96
C ALA A 34 14.16 -39.05 23.66
N LYS A 35 14.74 -39.21 22.46
CA LYS A 35 15.52 -40.40 22.06
C LYS A 35 17.01 -40.32 22.42
N GLY A 36 17.47 -39.21 22.98
CA GLY A 36 18.90 -38.95 23.24
C GLY A 36 19.72 -38.69 21.97
N GLU A 37 19.06 -38.32 20.88
CA GLU A 37 19.67 -38.00 19.59
C GLU A 37 19.96 -36.50 19.49
N THR A 38 21.01 -36.14 18.76
CA THR A 38 21.31 -34.74 18.43
C THR A 38 20.51 -34.29 17.20
N PHE A 39 19.87 -33.13 17.32
CA PHE A 39 19.12 -32.49 16.23
C PHE A 39 19.72 -31.11 15.92
N ILE A 40 20.00 -30.86 14.63
CA ILE A 40 20.50 -29.56 14.15
C ILE A 40 19.36 -28.87 13.41
N ARG A 41 18.94 -27.71 13.92
CA ARG A 41 17.89 -26.89 13.30
C ARG A 41 18.37 -26.21 12.02
N SER A 42 17.47 -26.05 11.07
CA SER A 42 17.67 -25.19 9.91
C SER A 42 17.40 -23.73 10.25
N PHE A 43 16.49 -23.48 11.20
CA PHE A 43 16.09 -22.14 11.62
C PHE A 43 16.70 -21.77 12.98
N LEU A 44 17.39 -20.63 13.03
CA LEU A 44 17.88 -20.05 14.28
C LEU A 44 16.78 -19.35 15.08
N SER A 45 15.79 -18.77 14.40
CA SER A 45 14.63 -18.11 14.97
C SER A 45 13.48 -18.10 13.97
N LEU A 46 12.27 -17.85 14.45
CA LEU A 46 11.14 -17.55 13.58
C LEU A 46 11.44 -16.29 12.75
N SER A 47 11.05 -16.28 11.49
CA SER A 47 11.12 -15.08 10.66
C SER A 47 10.16 -14.01 11.19
N ASP A 48 10.45 -12.73 10.96
CA ASP A 48 9.50 -11.66 11.28
C ASP A 48 8.28 -11.72 10.36
N GLU A 49 7.10 -11.39 10.90
CA GLU A 49 5.90 -11.26 10.06
C GLU A 49 6.10 -10.10 9.06
N PRO A 50 5.80 -10.30 7.76
CA PRO A 50 5.96 -9.25 6.77
C PRO A 50 5.07 -8.05 7.14
N LYS A 51 5.68 -6.86 7.21
CA LYS A 51 4.95 -5.62 7.47
C LYS A 51 3.89 -5.40 6.40
N THR A 52 2.64 -5.26 6.83
CA THR A 52 1.47 -5.01 5.95
C THR A 52 1.13 -3.53 5.84
N ALA A 53 1.73 -2.67 6.67
CA ALA A 53 1.48 -1.23 6.65
C ALA A 53 2.20 -0.58 5.46
N PHE A 54 1.44 0.11 4.61
CA PHE A 54 1.97 0.88 3.48
C PHE A 54 2.23 2.34 3.86
N PHE A 55 1.33 2.91 4.67
CA PHE A 55 1.41 4.27 5.20
C PHE A 55 0.92 4.26 6.65
N TRP A 56 1.06 5.40 7.32
CA TRP A 56 0.46 5.62 8.64
C TRP A 56 -0.42 6.88 8.57
N CYS A 57 -1.42 6.93 9.44
CA CYS A 57 -2.13 8.18 9.70
C CYS A 57 -1.14 9.19 10.31
N ASP A 58 -0.96 10.35 9.69
CA ASP A 58 -0.05 11.39 10.19
C ASP A 58 -0.52 11.96 11.55
N GLY A 59 -1.81 11.86 11.82
CA GLY A 59 -2.46 12.33 13.05
C GLY A 59 -2.28 11.42 14.26
N CYS A 60 -2.54 10.12 14.09
CA CYS A 60 -2.58 9.16 15.21
C CYS A 60 -1.58 7.99 15.10
N ARG A 61 -0.82 7.94 13.99
CA ARG A 61 0.13 6.86 13.66
C ARG A 61 -0.49 5.47 13.54
N ALA A 62 -1.82 5.36 13.37
CA ALA A 62 -2.43 4.09 13.02
C ALA A 62 -1.92 3.61 11.66
N ASP A 63 -1.61 2.32 11.57
CA ASP A 63 -1.18 1.68 10.33
C ASP A 63 -2.31 1.67 9.30
N ILE A 64 -1.94 1.96 8.06
CA ILE A 64 -2.83 1.94 6.91
C ILE A 64 -2.28 0.91 5.92
N THR A 65 -3.04 -0.18 5.77
CA THR A 65 -2.63 -1.38 5.06
C THR A 65 -2.97 -1.36 3.57
N PHE A 66 -3.63 -0.30 3.09
CA PHE A 66 -3.97 -0.11 1.69
C PHE A 66 -3.80 1.36 1.28
N ALA A 67 -3.35 1.61 0.05
CA ALA A 67 -3.33 2.95 -0.57
C ALA A 67 -4.74 3.44 -0.98
N SER A 68 -5.73 3.14 -0.15
CA SER A 68 -7.14 3.45 -0.33
C SER A 68 -7.82 3.43 1.02
N GLU A 69 -9.04 3.95 1.09
CA GLU A 69 -9.78 4.09 2.34
C GLU A 69 -9.08 5.04 3.31
N ILE A 70 -8.55 6.13 2.76
CA ILE A 70 -7.80 7.16 3.48
C ILE A 70 -8.20 8.56 3.01
N TRP A 71 -8.12 9.53 3.92
CA TRP A 71 -8.27 10.95 3.60
C TRP A 71 -6.91 11.58 3.27
N THR A 72 -6.81 12.21 2.11
CA THR A 72 -5.62 12.93 1.65
C THR A 72 -5.91 14.42 1.62
N CYS A 73 -5.05 15.24 2.24
CA CYS A 73 -5.15 16.69 2.18
C CYS A 73 -4.65 17.21 0.82
N LEU A 74 -5.53 17.81 0.02
CA LEU A 74 -5.17 18.37 -1.27
C LEU A 74 -4.48 19.74 -1.13
N SER A 75 -4.86 20.53 -0.12
CA SER A 75 -4.24 21.83 0.16
C SER A 75 -2.74 21.70 0.51
N GLU A 76 -2.34 20.56 1.05
CA GLU A 76 -0.94 20.22 1.38
C GLU A 76 -0.31 19.29 0.33
N SER A 77 -0.75 19.40 -0.93
CA SER A 77 -0.21 18.63 -2.08
C SER A 77 -0.24 17.11 -1.89
N GLY A 78 -1.19 16.60 -1.10
CA GLY A 78 -1.33 15.18 -0.80
C GLY A 78 -0.33 14.62 0.21
N SER A 79 0.49 15.48 0.85
CA SER A 79 1.51 15.05 1.81
C SER A 79 0.95 14.57 3.15
N ILE A 80 -0.27 15.00 3.50
CA ILE A 80 -0.94 14.61 4.74
C ILE A 80 -2.00 13.55 4.46
N GLN A 81 -1.89 12.45 5.20
CA GLN A 81 -2.70 11.26 5.11
C GLN A 81 -3.35 10.93 6.46
N LEU A 82 -4.68 10.87 6.49
CA LEU A 82 -5.47 10.71 7.70
C LEU A 82 -6.38 9.49 7.60
N ASP A 83 -6.40 8.66 8.64
CA ASP A 83 -7.46 7.67 8.78
C ASP A 83 -8.84 8.33 8.98
N ASP A 84 -9.92 7.58 8.71
CA ASP A 84 -11.28 8.09 8.80
C ASP A 84 -11.67 8.60 10.20
N LYS A 85 -11.20 7.94 11.26
CA LYS A 85 -11.52 8.31 12.64
C LYS A 85 -10.84 9.62 13.03
N TYR A 86 -9.59 9.83 12.62
CA TYR A 86 -8.85 11.06 12.85
C TYR A 86 -9.45 12.20 12.04
N TYR A 87 -9.75 11.97 10.76
CA TYR A 87 -10.37 12.97 9.88
C TYR A 87 -11.70 13.49 10.44
N LYS A 88 -12.60 12.61 10.91
CA LYS A 88 -13.86 13.03 11.52
C LYS A 88 -13.66 13.97 12.71
N LYS A 89 -12.74 13.62 13.61
CA LYS A 89 -12.41 14.47 14.77
C LYS A 89 -11.73 15.78 14.38
N LEU A 90 -10.91 15.77 13.31
CA LEU A 90 -10.34 16.98 12.73
C LEU A 90 -11.46 17.91 12.25
N LYS A 91 -12.43 17.40 11.49
CA LYS A 91 -13.58 18.19 11.00
C LYS A 91 -14.44 18.77 12.11
N GLU A 92 -14.54 18.08 13.24
CA GLU A 92 -15.20 18.57 14.46
C GLU A 92 -14.38 19.62 15.23
N GLY A 93 -13.12 19.87 14.85
CA GLY A 93 -12.22 20.79 15.54
C GLY A 93 -11.65 20.25 16.85
N ILE A 94 -11.70 18.93 17.05
CA ILE A 94 -11.25 18.25 18.27
C ILE A 94 -9.76 17.90 18.20
N GLN A 95 -9.18 17.81 16.99
CA GLN A 95 -7.78 17.41 16.78
C GLN A 95 -6.83 18.55 16.43
N GLY A 96 -5.55 18.35 16.78
CA GLY A 96 -4.43 19.28 16.64
C GLY A 96 -3.76 19.33 15.24
N PRO A 97 -2.58 19.98 15.13
CA PRO A 97 -2.17 20.80 13.97
C PRO A 97 -1.69 20.04 12.74
N VAL A 98 -1.84 18.71 12.67
CA VAL A 98 -1.35 17.92 11.52
C VAL A 98 -2.00 18.36 10.22
N CYS A 99 -3.24 18.84 10.30
CA CYS A 99 -3.93 19.50 9.20
C CYS A 99 -4.94 20.51 9.75
N SER A 100 -5.40 21.44 8.92
CA SER A 100 -6.53 22.32 9.23
C SER A 100 -7.86 21.67 8.82
N LYS A 101 -8.92 21.90 9.59
CA LYS A 101 -10.27 21.40 9.23
C LYS A 101 -10.85 22.13 8.02
N GLU A 102 -10.31 23.30 7.67
CA GLU A 102 -10.70 24.11 6.53
C GLU A 102 -10.02 23.66 5.23
N HIS A 103 -8.95 22.86 5.30
CA HIS A 103 -8.28 22.35 4.10
C HIS A 103 -9.20 21.46 3.27
N GLU A 104 -8.93 21.44 1.97
CA GLU A 104 -9.58 20.53 1.05
C GLU A 104 -9.01 19.12 1.26
N HIS A 105 -9.91 18.16 1.50
CA HIS A 105 -9.54 16.76 1.69
C HIS A 105 -10.30 15.90 0.68
N TYR A 106 -9.60 14.93 0.12
CA TYR A 106 -10.15 13.94 -0.77
C TYR A 106 -10.15 12.57 -0.09
N TRP A 107 -11.30 11.89 -0.12
CA TRP A 107 -11.39 10.49 0.27
C TRP A 107 -10.91 9.64 -0.90
N VAL A 108 -9.82 8.91 -0.70
CA VAL A 108 -9.37 7.90 -1.66
C VAL A 108 -10.25 6.67 -1.45
N PRO A 109 -11.19 6.36 -2.35
CA PRO A 109 -12.13 5.27 -2.14
C PRO A 109 -11.42 3.93 -2.21
N LYS A 110 -12.05 2.93 -1.58
CA LYS A 110 -11.67 1.53 -1.81
C LYS A 110 -11.73 1.24 -3.30
N ARG A 111 -10.62 0.73 -3.84
CA ARG A 111 -10.54 0.33 -5.24
C ARG A 111 -11.39 -0.93 -5.47
N ASN A 112 -12.24 -0.90 -6.50
CA ASN A 112 -12.90 -2.10 -6.99
C ASN A 112 -11.87 -2.96 -7.73
N MET A 113 -11.65 -4.17 -7.25
CA MET A 113 -10.62 -5.05 -7.80
C MET A 113 -11.05 -5.72 -9.09
N GLU A 114 -12.34 -5.99 -9.25
CA GLU A 114 -12.86 -6.58 -10.48
C GLU A 114 -12.67 -5.61 -11.66
N GLU A 115 -12.89 -4.31 -11.43
CA GLU A 115 -12.62 -3.26 -12.41
C GLU A 115 -11.12 -3.17 -12.75
N ILE A 116 -10.24 -3.16 -11.75
CA ILE A 116 -8.79 -3.09 -11.97
C ILE A 116 -8.25 -4.32 -12.72
N ASP A 117 -8.72 -5.51 -12.36
CA ASP A 117 -8.27 -6.76 -12.98
C ASP A 117 -8.87 -6.93 -14.38
N ALA A 118 -9.99 -6.25 -14.69
CA ALA A 118 -10.54 -6.17 -16.04
C ALA A 118 -9.70 -5.30 -17.00
N VAL A 119 -8.90 -4.36 -16.47
CA VAL A 119 -8.00 -3.54 -17.31
C VAL A 119 -6.88 -4.44 -17.87
N PRO A 120 -6.75 -4.54 -19.21
CA PRO A 120 -5.72 -5.36 -19.83
C PRO A 120 -4.30 -4.92 -19.44
N VAL A 121 -3.39 -5.88 -19.30
CA VAL A 121 -1.98 -5.59 -19.04
C VAL A 121 -1.41 -4.75 -20.18
N GLY A 122 -0.72 -3.66 -19.83
CA GLY A 122 -0.20 -2.71 -20.82
C GLY A 122 -1.21 -1.64 -21.25
N SER A 123 -2.35 -1.54 -20.57
CA SER A 123 -3.36 -0.50 -20.77
C SER A 123 -3.55 0.35 -19.50
N VAL A 124 -4.17 1.51 -19.69
CA VAL A 124 -4.51 2.49 -18.66
C VAL A 124 -5.98 2.86 -18.85
N GLU A 125 -6.72 2.87 -17.74
CA GLU A 125 -8.08 3.40 -17.71
C GLU A 125 -8.03 4.91 -17.47
N LEU A 126 -8.73 5.66 -18.32
CA LEU A 126 -8.79 7.12 -18.31
C LEU A 126 -10.25 7.55 -18.37
N GLY A 127 -10.88 7.69 -17.20
CA GLY A 127 -12.33 7.90 -17.13
C GLY A 127 -13.06 6.65 -17.61
N GLU A 128 -13.85 6.77 -18.67
CA GLU A 128 -14.60 5.65 -19.26
C GLU A 128 -13.83 4.92 -20.39
N GLU A 129 -12.65 5.42 -20.78
CA GLU A 129 -11.84 4.83 -21.84
C GLU A 129 -10.72 3.96 -21.30
N VAL A 130 -10.49 2.80 -21.92
CA VAL A 130 -9.26 2.01 -21.72
C VAL A 130 -8.37 2.20 -22.95
N ILE A 131 -7.19 2.78 -22.75
CA ILE A 131 -6.21 3.03 -23.81
C ILE A 131 -4.92 2.28 -23.55
N SER A 132 -4.12 2.01 -24.59
CA SER A 132 -2.79 1.43 -24.37
C SER A 132 -1.87 2.39 -23.61
N PHE A 133 -0.94 1.84 -22.85
CA PHE A 133 0.05 2.61 -22.10
C PHE A 133 0.89 3.52 -23.01
N GLU A 134 1.23 3.06 -24.21
CA GLU A 134 1.96 3.87 -25.21
C GLU A 134 1.12 5.05 -25.70
N ALA A 135 -0.15 4.82 -26.02
CA ALA A 135 -1.06 5.89 -26.43
C ALA A 135 -1.30 6.91 -25.29
N TRP A 136 -1.42 6.44 -24.05
CA TRP A 136 -1.52 7.31 -22.88
C TRP A 136 -0.27 8.19 -22.72
N LYS A 137 0.93 7.63 -22.86
CA LYS A 137 2.19 8.41 -22.82
C LYS A 137 2.23 9.50 -23.88
N GLU A 138 1.78 9.20 -25.11
CA GLU A 138 1.71 10.23 -26.16
C GLU A 138 0.68 11.32 -25.83
N LYS A 139 -0.51 10.97 -25.35
CA LYS A 139 -1.52 11.96 -24.90
C LYS A 139 -0.95 12.90 -23.83
N ILE A 140 -0.27 12.36 -22.82
CA ILE A 140 0.38 13.17 -21.78
C ILE A 140 1.48 14.05 -22.39
N ARG A 141 2.35 13.50 -23.26
CA ARG A 141 3.40 14.28 -23.92
C ARG A 141 2.84 15.44 -24.72
N GLU A 142 1.72 15.27 -25.43
CA GLU A 142 1.05 16.35 -26.15
C GLU A 142 0.56 17.46 -25.22
N GLN A 143 -0.13 17.10 -24.13
CA GLN A 143 -0.64 18.08 -23.16
C GLN A 143 0.48 18.91 -22.53
N TYR A 144 1.61 18.30 -22.18
CA TYR A 144 2.73 19.00 -21.56
C TYR A 144 3.71 19.66 -22.56
N ARG A 145 3.67 19.31 -23.85
CA ARG A 145 4.38 20.05 -24.90
C ARG A 145 3.85 21.47 -25.05
N VAL A 146 2.54 21.67 -24.86
CA VAL A 146 1.90 23.00 -24.92
C VAL A 146 2.39 23.92 -23.79
N PHE A 147 2.62 23.38 -22.60
CA PHE A 147 3.09 24.16 -21.44
C PHE A 147 4.49 24.77 -21.58
N LYS A 148 5.35 24.21 -22.45
CA LYS A 148 6.69 24.77 -22.69
C LYS A 148 6.69 25.97 -23.63
N HIS A 149 5.65 26.18 -24.44
CA HIS A 149 5.56 27.35 -25.32
C HIS A 149 4.88 28.56 -24.65
N SER A 150 4.10 28.36 -23.59
CA SER A 150 3.42 29.45 -22.87
C SER A 150 4.24 30.09 -21.74
N LEU A 151 5.47 29.62 -21.49
CA LEU A 151 6.38 30.19 -20.48
C LEU A 151 7.58 30.95 -21.10
N VAL A 152 7.51 31.25 -22.41
CA VAL A 152 8.57 31.96 -23.15
C VAL A 152 8.09 33.33 -23.67
N GLU A 153 6.86 33.72 -23.35
CA GLU A 153 6.35 35.07 -23.63
C GLU A 153 5.98 35.78 -22.32
N GLU A 154 6.99 36.26 -21.59
CA GLU A 154 6.95 37.45 -20.74
C GLU A 154 8.39 37.97 -20.48
#